data_AF-A0A8T6NGD9-F1
#
_entry.id   AF-A0A8T6NGD9-F1
#
_cell.length_a   1.000
_cell.length_b   1.000
_cell.length_c   1.000
_cell.angle_alpha   90.00
_cell.angle_beta   90.00
_cell.angle_gamma   90.00
#
_symmetry.space_group_name_H-M   'P 1'
#
loop_
_entity.id
_entity.type
_entity.pdbx_description
1 polymer ?
#
loop_
_entity_poly.entity_id
_entity_poly.type
_entity_poly.pdbx_seq_one_letter_code
_entity_poly.pdbx_strand_id
1 'polypeptide(L)'
;MANDPLDEYFDSTSRRVHSSPRKLANVVRAAYPIGVPALIMKSSTDRFGEAAGYSFHLGTPDENLRRIASWLLTNAGGDQKVLVKLIRRLWKRHGREDIALAALLLANLDHKSLGTDSWTMLAANISRKEPAEALLMTIEEVLRAGKSIPSDELLLTWCKGRKIDGHLAILVIHAATMRGERVSS
;
A
#
# COMPACT_ATOMS: atom_id res chain seq x y z
N MET A 1 27.32 17.86 -0.38
CA MET A 1 26.69 16.54 -0.61
C MET A 1 25.63 16.77 -1.67
N ALA A 2 25.63 16.01 -2.77
CA ALA A 2 24.53 16.12 -3.74
C ALA A 2 23.24 15.75 -3.00
N ASN A 3 22.21 16.59 -3.09
CA ASN A 3 20.94 16.30 -2.45
C ASN A 3 20.32 15.11 -3.19
N ASP A 4 19.70 14.19 -2.47
CA ASP A 4 19.12 13.01 -3.10
C ASP A 4 17.99 13.43 -4.06
N PRO A 5 17.92 12.92 -5.30
CA PRO A 5 16.95 13.40 -6.29
C PRO A 5 15.48 13.28 -5.87
N LEU A 6 15.15 12.33 -4.99
CA LEU A 6 13.80 12.18 -4.45
C LEU A 6 13.50 13.27 -3.42
N ASP A 7 14.49 13.66 -2.61
CA ASP A 7 14.35 14.76 -1.65
C ASP A 7 14.22 16.09 -2.38
N GLU A 8 15.02 16.35 -3.43
CA GLU A 8 14.89 17.56 -4.26
C GLU A 8 13.50 17.68 -4.92
N TYR A 9 12.95 16.55 -5.38
CA TYR A 9 11.59 16.51 -5.93
C TYR A 9 10.53 16.85 -4.88
N PHE A 10 10.71 16.38 -3.65
CA PHE A 10 9.79 16.68 -2.56
C PHE A 10 9.91 18.09 -2.03
N ASP A 11 11.12 18.64 -1.94
CA ASP A 11 11.37 20.02 -1.51
C ASP A 11 10.79 21.04 -2.50
N SER A 12 10.82 20.72 -3.79
CA SER A 12 10.21 21.54 -4.84
C SER A 12 8.68 21.37 -4.95
N THR A 13 8.09 20.37 -4.28
CA THR A 13 6.66 20.09 -4.34
C THR A 13 5.87 21.00 -3.39
N SER A 14 4.89 21.73 -3.93
CA SER A 14 4.03 22.61 -3.12
C SER A 14 3.25 21.83 -2.05
N ARG A 15 3.30 22.27 -0.78
CA ARG A 15 2.50 21.70 0.32
C ARG A 15 0.99 21.64 0.04
N ARG A 16 0.47 22.49 -0.85
CA ARG A 16 -0.94 22.49 -1.27
C ARG A 16 -1.38 21.20 -1.95
N VAL A 17 -0.47 20.29 -2.33
CA VAL A 17 -0.85 18.97 -2.85
C VAL A 17 -1.53 18.10 -1.80
N HIS A 18 -1.20 18.27 -0.52
CA HIS A 18 -1.76 17.49 0.59
C HIS A 18 -3.25 17.74 0.86
N SER A 19 -3.84 18.79 0.27
CA SER A 19 -5.29 19.02 0.36
C SER A 19 -6.09 18.22 -0.67
N SER A 20 -5.44 17.51 -1.60
CA SER A 20 -6.13 16.80 -2.67
C SER A 20 -5.55 15.41 -2.92
N PRO A 21 -6.38 14.35 -2.79
CA PRO A 21 -5.91 12.99 -3.06
C PRO A 21 -5.54 12.79 -4.54
N ARG A 22 -6.14 13.58 -5.46
CA ARG A 22 -5.76 13.55 -6.88
C ARG A 22 -4.39 14.17 -7.11
N LYS A 23 -4.07 15.29 -6.45
CA LYS A 23 -2.76 15.92 -6.55
C LYS A 23 -1.67 15.01 -5.98
N LEU A 24 -1.91 14.42 -4.81
CA LEU A 24 -0.99 13.43 -4.23
C LEU A 24 -0.77 12.23 -5.16
N ALA A 25 -1.84 11.68 -5.75
CA ALA A 25 -1.70 10.55 -6.68
C ALA A 25 -0.84 10.88 -7.91
N ASN A 26 -0.81 12.13 -8.36
CA ASN A 26 0.07 12.60 -9.44
C ASN A 26 1.51 12.75 -8.96
N VAL A 27 1.71 13.35 -7.78
CA VAL A 27 3.04 13.53 -7.17
C VAL A 27 3.73 12.18 -6.97
N VAL A 28 3.06 11.22 -6.33
CA VAL A 28 3.66 9.90 -6.08
C VAL A 28 3.95 9.14 -7.37
N ARG A 29 3.12 9.30 -8.41
CA ARG A 29 3.34 8.66 -9.71
C ARG A 29 4.59 9.18 -10.42
N ALA A 30 4.89 10.46 -10.24
CA ALA A 30 6.09 11.10 -10.75
C ALA A 30 7.32 10.79 -9.87
N ALA A 31 7.12 10.52 -8.57
CA ALA A 31 8.18 10.12 -7.65
C ALA A 31 8.68 8.69 -7.87
N TYR A 32 7.81 7.74 -8.28
CA TYR A 32 8.19 6.34 -8.45
C TYR A 32 9.45 6.07 -9.30
N PRO A 33 9.64 6.68 -10.49
CA PRO A 33 10.86 6.44 -11.27
C PRO A 33 12.12 7.10 -10.69
N ILE A 34 12.00 7.98 -9.70
CA ILE A 34 13.14 8.70 -9.12
C ILE A 34 13.96 7.72 -8.27
N GLY A 35 15.26 7.66 -8.53
CA GLY A 35 16.18 6.73 -7.87
C GLY A 35 16.03 5.28 -8.33
N VAL A 36 15.27 5.01 -9.40
CA VAL A 36 15.28 3.70 -10.06
C VAL A 36 16.62 3.50 -10.77
N PRO A 37 17.40 2.45 -10.46
CA PRO A 37 18.67 2.18 -11.13
C PRO A 37 18.50 2.02 -12.64
N ALA A 38 19.41 2.62 -13.42
CA ALA A 38 19.35 2.61 -14.89
C ALA A 38 19.38 1.19 -15.52
N LEU A 39 19.79 0.18 -14.76
CA LEU A 39 19.91 -1.22 -15.20
C LEU A 39 18.68 -2.09 -14.88
N ILE A 40 17.55 -1.52 -14.45
CA ILE A 40 16.31 -2.31 -14.38
C ILE A 40 15.94 -2.72 -15.81
N MET A 41 15.92 -4.05 -16.07
CA MET A 41 15.44 -4.63 -17.32
C MET A 41 13.94 -4.32 -17.49
N LYS A 42 13.65 -3.14 -18.03
CA LYS A 42 12.29 -2.61 -18.25
C LYS A 42 11.38 -3.62 -18.97
N SER A 43 11.91 -4.35 -19.95
CA SER A 43 11.17 -5.37 -20.69
C SER A 43 10.74 -6.58 -19.86
N SER A 44 11.53 -6.98 -18.85
CA SER A 44 11.18 -8.07 -17.94
C SER A 44 10.16 -7.60 -16.91
N THR A 45 10.41 -6.43 -16.31
CA THR A 45 9.55 -5.79 -15.31
C THR A 45 8.14 -5.50 -15.86
N ASP A 46 8.04 -5.02 -17.10
CA ASP A 46 6.76 -4.77 -17.77
C ASP A 46 5.99 -6.08 -18.04
N ARG A 47 6.68 -7.14 -18.49
CA ARG A 47 6.05 -8.45 -18.77
C ARG A 47 5.58 -9.17 -17.50
N PHE A 48 6.33 -9.06 -16.40
CA PHE A 48 5.89 -9.60 -15.10
C PHE A 48 4.72 -8.81 -14.53
N GLY A 49 4.71 -7.49 -14.70
CA GLY A 49 3.60 -6.62 -14.29
C GLY A 49 2.29 -6.97 -15.00
N GLU A 50 2.34 -7.07 -16.34
CA GLU A 50 1.16 -7.40 -17.16
C GLU A 50 0.64 -8.83 -16.87
N ALA A 51 1.53 -9.81 -16.74
CA ALA A 51 1.15 -11.18 -16.41
C ALA A 51 0.52 -11.31 -15.01
N ALA A 52 0.94 -10.47 -14.06
CA ALA A 52 0.33 -10.39 -12.73
C ALA A 52 -0.99 -9.61 -12.72
N GLY A 53 -1.28 -8.82 -13.76
CA GLY A 53 -2.49 -7.99 -13.87
C GLY A 53 -2.37 -6.59 -13.27
N TYR A 54 -1.15 -6.09 -13.04
CA TYR A 54 -0.92 -4.70 -12.67
C TYR A 54 -1.02 -3.77 -13.89
N SER A 55 -1.43 -2.53 -13.68
CA SER A 55 -1.48 -1.51 -14.74
C SER A 55 -0.11 -0.93 -15.10
N PHE A 56 0.87 -1.03 -14.20
CA PHE A 56 2.27 -0.70 -14.44
C PHE A 56 3.18 -1.33 -13.37
N HIS A 57 4.46 -1.45 -13.71
CA HIS A 57 5.54 -1.76 -12.77
C HIS A 57 6.80 -1.00 -13.21
N LEU A 58 7.29 -0.09 -12.36
CA LEU A 58 8.39 0.83 -12.67
C LEU A 58 9.73 0.42 -12.05
N GLY A 59 9.70 -0.51 -11.09
CA GLY A 59 10.90 -1.01 -10.41
C GLY A 59 11.39 -0.08 -9.32
N THR A 60 10.50 0.70 -8.68
CA THR A 60 10.86 1.56 -7.55
C THR A 60 11.42 0.72 -6.40
N PRO A 61 12.65 1.01 -5.92
CA PRO A 61 13.19 0.34 -4.74
C PRO A 61 12.30 0.51 -3.51
N ASP A 62 12.25 -0.51 -2.65
CA ASP A 62 11.43 -0.47 -1.42
C ASP A 62 11.83 0.70 -0.50
N GLU A 63 13.13 1.00 -0.40
CA GLU A 63 13.62 2.16 0.36
C GLU A 63 13.02 3.48 -0.14
N ASN A 64 12.87 3.65 -1.46
CA ASN A 64 12.26 4.85 -2.05
C ASN A 64 10.75 4.86 -1.79
N LEU A 65 10.06 3.72 -1.87
CA LEU A 65 8.65 3.63 -1.49
C LEU A 65 8.41 4.00 -0.02
N ARG A 66 9.28 3.56 0.89
CA ARG A 66 9.22 3.94 2.32
C ARG A 66 9.49 5.43 2.52
N ARG A 67 10.42 6.03 1.78
CA ARG A 67 10.67 7.48 1.79
C ARG A 67 9.47 8.27 1.28
N ILE A 68 8.84 7.83 0.17
CA ILE A 68 7.59 8.43 -0.34
C ILE A 68 6.49 8.34 0.72
N ALA A 69 6.30 7.18 1.36
CA ALA A 69 5.30 7.00 2.42
C ALA A 69 5.57 7.92 3.63
N SER A 70 6.83 8.01 4.07
CA SER A 70 7.25 8.88 5.16
C SER A 70 6.97 10.35 4.86
N TRP A 71 7.31 10.83 3.66
CA TRP A 71 7.00 12.18 3.22
C TRP A 71 5.49 12.45 3.23
N LEU A 72 4.68 11.49 2.76
CA LEU A 72 3.21 11.62 2.75
C LEU A 72 2.62 11.74 4.15
N LEU A 73 3.04 10.87 5.08
CA LEU A 73 2.56 10.83 6.46
C LEU A 73 2.98 12.09 7.23
N THR A 74 4.25 12.49 7.09
CA THR A 74 4.83 13.67 7.75
C THR A 74 4.09 14.95 7.34
N ASN A 75 3.83 15.13 6.05
CA ASN A 75 3.18 16.35 5.54
C ASN A 75 1.65 16.33 5.68
N ALA A 76 1.01 15.18 5.93
CA ALA A 76 -0.39 15.14 6.31
C ALA A 76 -0.62 15.60 7.75
N GLY A 77 0.38 15.47 8.62
CA GLY A 77 0.27 15.83 10.03
C GLY A 77 -0.89 15.10 10.71
N GLY A 78 -1.67 15.82 11.51
CA GLY A 78 -2.82 15.26 12.24
C GLY A 78 -4.08 15.01 11.41
N ASP A 79 -4.21 15.55 10.18
CA ASP A 79 -5.36 15.28 9.31
C ASP A 79 -4.98 14.37 8.15
N GLN A 80 -5.19 13.07 8.36
CA GLN A 80 -4.83 12.03 7.40
C GLN A 80 -6.01 11.60 6.50
N LYS A 81 -7.15 12.31 6.51
CA LYS A 81 -8.33 11.94 5.70
C LYS A 81 -8.04 11.94 4.20
N VAL A 82 -7.13 12.79 3.75
CA VAL A 82 -6.70 12.83 2.35
C VAL A 82 -5.91 11.56 1.98
N LEU A 83 -5.11 11.02 2.90
CA LEU A 83 -4.36 9.79 2.68
C LEU A 83 -5.27 8.56 2.57
N VAL A 84 -6.37 8.50 3.35
CA VAL A 84 -7.41 7.47 3.19
C VAL A 84 -7.98 7.48 1.77
N LYS A 85 -8.29 8.67 1.23
CA LYS A 85 -8.77 8.83 -0.14
C LYS A 85 -7.68 8.54 -1.19
N LEU A 86 -6.41 8.76 -0.85
CA LEU A 86 -5.27 8.42 -1.70
C LEU A 86 -5.14 6.89 -1.82
N ILE A 87 -5.18 6.14 -0.72
CA ILE A 87 -5.14 4.66 -0.73
C ILE A 87 -6.15 4.09 -1.74
N ARG A 88 -7.40 4.54 -1.68
CA ARG A 88 -8.44 4.10 -2.63
C ARG A 88 -8.11 4.43 -4.09
N ARG A 89 -7.46 5.57 -4.35
CA ARG A 89 -7.04 5.96 -5.70
C ARG A 89 -5.88 5.11 -6.20
N LEU A 90 -4.91 4.83 -5.35
CA LEU A 90 -3.77 3.97 -5.66
C LEU A 90 -4.27 2.57 -6.00
N TRP A 91 -5.15 2.01 -5.16
CA TRP A 91 -5.74 0.69 -5.42
C TRP A 91 -6.51 0.63 -6.74
N LYS A 92 -7.29 1.67 -7.05
CA LYS A 92 -8.04 1.76 -8.31
C LYS A 92 -7.12 1.90 -9.54
N ARG A 93 -6.00 2.61 -9.41
CA ARG A 93 -5.02 2.76 -10.50
C ARG A 93 -4.21 1.49 -10.70
N HIS A 94 -3.99 0.71 -9.63
CA HIS A 94 -3.52 -0.68 -9.67
C HIS A 94 -2.13 -0.88 -10.30
N GLY A 95 -1.22 0.08 -10.15
CA GLY A 95 0.20 -0.19 -10.40
C GLY A 95 0.82 -1.00 -9.26
N ARG A 96 1.88 -1.76 -9.51
CA ARG A 96 2.59 -2.49 -8.43
C ARG A 96 3.05 -1.54 -7.32
N GLU A 97 3.67 -0.43 -7.70
CA GLU A 97 4.13 0.61 -6.77
C GLU A 97 2.97 1.35 -6.10
N ASP A 98 1.80 1.44 -6.76
CA ASP A 98 0.59 1.99 -6.14
C ASP A 98 0.13 1.10 -4.99
N ILE A 99 0.07 -0.22 -5.22
CA ILE A 99 -0.35 -1.19 -4.21
C ILE A 99 0.66 -1.22 -3.05
N ALA A 100 1.96 -1.26 -3.35
CA ALA A 100 3.00 -1.23 -2.32
C ALA A 100 2.93 0.05 -1.47
N LEU A 101 2.76 1.22 -2.10
CA LEU A 101 2.58 2.47 -1.37
C LEU A 101 1.27 2.49 -0.57
N ALA A 102 0.18 1.97 -1.13
CA ALA A 102 -1.09 1.85 -0.43
C ALA A 102 -0.98 0.96 0.82
N ALA A 103 -0.22 -0.14 0.74
CA ALA A 103 0.08 -1.02 1.86
C ALA A 103 0.88 -0.29 2.96
N LEU A 104 1.95 0.42 2.58
CA LEU A 104 2.75 1.22 3.51
C LEU A 104 1.90 2.28 4.23
N LEU A 105 1.05 3.00 3.48
CA LEU A 105 0.16 4.00 4.07
C LEU A 105 -0.85 3.32 5.00
N LEU A 106 -1.54 2.28 4.53
CA LEU A 106 -2.51 1.54 5.31
C LEU A 106 -1.92 1.05 6.63
N ALA A 107 -0.71 0.51 6.63
CA ALA A 107 -0.06 0.00 7.84
C ALA A 107 0.26 1.10 8.87
N ASN A 108 0.51 2.34 8.40
CA ASN A 108 1.05 3.44 9.21
C ASN A 108 0.10 4.61 9.44
N LEU A 109 -1.14 4.55 8.95
CA LEU A 109 -2.16 5.55 9.30
C LEU A 109 -2.49 5.52 10.80
N ASP A 110 -2.83 6.69 11.35
CA ASP A 110 -3.44 6.80 12.66
C ASP A 110 -4.92 6.42 12.58
N HIS A 111 -5.16 5.12 12.50
CA HIS A 111 -6.48 4.51 12.46
C HIS A 111 -7.37 4.94 13.63
N LYS A 112 -6.78 5.18 14.81
CA LYS A 112 -7.52 5.58 16.01
C LYS A 112 -8.13 6.97 15.85
N SER A 113 -7.34 7.96 15.41
CA SER A 113 -7.88 9.32 15.18
C SER A 113 -8.80 9.40 13.96
N LEU A 114 -8.60 8.53 12.97
CA LEU A 114 -9.47 8.42 11.79
C LEU A 114 -10.77 7.66 12.04
N GLY A 115 -10.89 6.92 13.14
CA GLY A 115 -12.02 6.02 13.39
C GLY A 115 -12.13 4.91 12.34
N THR A 116 -10.98 4.41 11.85
CA THR A 116 -10.89 3.36 10.84
C THR A 116 -10.13 2.15 11.37
N ASP A 117 -10.14 1.06 10.61
CA ASP A 117 -9.39 -0.17 10.90
C ASP A 117 -8.65 -0.62 9.64
N SER A 118 -7.40 -1.08 9.78
CA SER A 118 -6.54 -1.45 8.66
C SER A 118 -7.10 -2.61 7.84
N TRP A 119 -7.68 -3.61 8.51
CA TRP A 119 -8.22 -4.80 7.85
C TRP A 119 -9.51 -4.50 7.10
N THR A 120 -10.41 -3.77 7.74
CA THR A 120 -11.67 -3.29 7.15
C THR A 120 -11.38 -2.40 5.95
N MET A 121 -10.40 -1.50 6.06
CA MET A 121 -9.97 -0.66 4.95
C MET A 121 -9.34 -1.47 3.80
N LEU A 122 -8.53 -2.49 4.10
CA LEU A 122 -7.98 -3.38 3.08
C LEU A 122 -9.10 -4.08 2.30
N ALA A 123 -9.98 -4.80 3.00
CA ALA A 123 -11.09 -5.54 2.40
C ALA A 123 -12.02 -4.63 1.56
N ALA A 124 -12.23 -3.39 1.99
CA ALA A 124 -13.03 -2.42 1.23
C ALA A 124 -12.36 -1.92 -0.07
N ASN A 125 -11.04 -2.02 -0.20
CA ASN A 125 -10.31 -1.58 -1.39
C ASN A 125 -10.04 -2.71 -2.40
N ILE A 126 -9.94 -3.98 -1.95
CA ILE A 126 -9.63 -5.09 -2.86
C ILE A 126 -10.73 -5.30 -3.91
N SER A 127 -10.29 -5.48 -5.16
CA SER A 127 -11.14 -5.77 -6.31
C SER A 127 -11.68 -7.21 -6.26
N ARG A 128 -12.49 -7.61 -7.25
CA ARG A 128 -13.00 -9.00 -7.33
C ARG A 128 -11.90 -10.04 -7.57
N LYS A 129 -10.75 -9.61 -8.07
CA LYS A 129 -9.55 -10.40 -8.32
C LYS A 129 -8.35 -9.52 -8.00
N GLU A 130 -7.38 -10.08 -7.30
CA GLU A 130 -6.10 -9.44 -7.00
C GLU A 130 -4.97 -10.46 -7.21
N PRO A 131 -3.75 -10.02 -7.57
CA PRO A 131 -2.56 -10.87 -7.50
C PRO A 131 -2.36 -11.36 -6.07
N ALA A 132 -2.00 -12.62 -5.87
CA ALA A 132 -1.72 -13.15 -4.52
C ALA A 132 -0.57 -12.38 -3.84
N GLU A 133 0.47 -12.01 -4.61
CA GLU A 133 1.59 -11.18 -4.14
C GLU A 133 1.11 -9.83 -3.60
N ALA A 134 0.15 -9.16 -4.26
CA ALA A 134 -0.39 -7.88 -3.82
C ALA A 134 -1.04 -7.98 -2.44
N LEU A 135 -1.84 -9.04 -2.22
CA LEU A 135 -2.48 -9.29 -0.95
C LEU A 135 -1.46 -9.63 0.13
N LEU A 136 -0.56 -10.59 -0.14
CA LEU A 136 0.47 -11.01 0.81
C LEU A 136 1.39 -9.86 1.23
N MET A 137 1.89 -9.08 0.27
CA MET A 137 2.69 -7.88 0.55
C MET A 137 1.95 -6.93 1.48
N THR A 138 0.67 -6.68 1.21
CA THR A 138 -0.12 -5.75 2.04
C THR A 138 -0.36 -6.29 3.44
N ILE A 139 -0.69 -7.57 3.57
CA ILE A 139 -0.86 -8.26 4.86
C ILE A 139 0.43 -8.18 5.67
N GLU A 140 1.57 -8.46 5.04
CA GLU A 140 2.88 -8.43 5.70
C GLU A 140 3.25 -7.02 6.17
N GLU A 141 2.97 -5.97 5.39
CA GLU A 141 3.17 -4.59 5.84
C GLU A 141 2.32 -4.24 7.06
N VAL A 142 1.04 -4.63 7.06
CA VAL A 142 0.12 -4.40 8.19
C VAL A 142 0.60 -5.13 9.45
N LEU A 143 0.98 -6.41 9.34
CA LEU A 143 1.50 -7.19 10.46
C LEU A 143 2.88 -6.67 10.93
N ARG A 144 3.75 -6.22 10.01
CA ARG A 144 5.06 -5.65 10.37
C ARG A 144 4.94 -4.32 11.11
N ALA A 145 3.89 -3.54 10.85
CA ALA A 145 3.55 -2.36 11.63
C ALA A 145 2.96 -2.69 13.03
N GLY A 146 2.90 -3.97 13.41
CA GLY A 146 2.45 -4.39 14.74
C GLY A 146 0.93 -4.31 14.92
N LYS A 147 0.16 -4.25 13.84
CA LYS A 147 -1.30 -4.39 13.93
C LYS A 147 -1.64 -5.83 14.30
N SER A 148 -2.57 -6.00 15.25
CA SER A 148 -3.11 -7.31 15.58
C SER A 148 -3.77 -7.94 14.36
N ILE A 149 -3.80 -9.27 14.30
CA ILE A 149 -4.64 -9.98 13.32
C ILE A 149 -6.12 -9.58 13.41
N PRO A 150 -6.90 -9.73 12.33
CA PRO A 150 -8.35 -9.56 12.37
C PRO A 150 -8.99 -10.45 13.43
N SER A 151 -10.09 -9.99 14.03
CA SER A 151 -10.88 -10.84 14.93
C SER A 151 -11.49 -12.03 14.19
N ASP A 152 -11.79 -13.10 14.93
CA ASP A 152 -12.46 -14.29 14.37
C ASP A 152 -13.80 -13.93 13.72
N GLU A 153 -14.55 -12.98 14.29
CA GLU A 153 -15.79 -12.48 13.71
C GLU A 153 -15.58 -11.84 12.34
N LEU A 154 -14.51 -11.05 12.17
CA LEU A 154 -14.18 -10.42 10.90
C LEU A 154 -13.71 -11.46 9.87
N LEU A 155 -12.88 -12.43 10.28
CA LEU A 155 -12.45 -13.54 9.42
C LEU A 155 -13.64 -14.38 8.95
N LEU A 156 -14.56 -14.73 9.85
CA LEU A 156 -15.77 -15.48 9.52
C LEU A 156 -16.69 -14.70 8.57
N THR A 157 -16.81 -13.39 8.76
CA THR A 157 -17.53 -12.49 7.85
C THR A 157 -16.92 -12.54 6.46
N TRP A 158 -15.60 -12.46 6.33
CA TRP A 158 -14.91 -12.55 5.04
C TRP A 158 -15.11 -13.91 4.37
N CYS A 159 -15.02 -15.02 5.10
CA CYS A 159 -15.26 -16.36 4.59
C CYS A 159 -16.69 -16.56 4.03
N LYS A 160 -17.68 -15.86 4.59
CA LYS A 160 -19.09 -15.90 4.13
C LYS A 160 -19.40 -14.86 3.04
N GLY A 161 -18.48 -13.95 2.76
CA GLY A 161 -18.64 -12.82 1.86
C GLY A 161 -18.24 -13.13 0.42
N ARG A 162 -17.53 -12.18 -0.22
CA ARG A 162 -17.02 -12.40 -1.59
C ARG A 162 -15.91 -13.44 -1.54
N LYS A 163 -15.75 -14.22 -2.61
CA LYS A 163 -14.66 -15.20 -2.73
C LYS A 163 -13.26 -14.62 -2.46
N ILE A 164 -13.01 -13.38 -2.91
CA ILE A 164 -11.74 -12.69 -2.66
C ILE A 164 -11.52 -12.35 -1.18
N ASP A 165 -12.59 -12.07 -0.42
CA ASP A 165 -12.51 -11.81 1.02
C ASP A 165 -12.16 -13.10 1.76
N GLY A 166 -12.74 -14.23 1.37
CA GLY A 166 -12.35 -15.56 1.87
C GLY A 166 -10.89 -15.90 1.58
N HIS A 167 -10.39 -15.58 0.38
CA HIS A 167 -8.95 -15.71 0.08
C HIS A 167 -8.10 -14.80 0.98
N LEU A 168 -8.52 -13.56 1.21
CA LEU A 168 -7.84 -12.64 2.13
C LEU A 168 -7.74 -13.23 3.54
N ALA A 169 -8.84 -13.82 4.06
CA ALA A 169 -8.85 -14.47 5.37
C ALA A 169 -7.79 -15.58 5.46
N ILE A 170 -7.74 -16.47 4.48
CA ILE A 170 -6.76 -17.57 4.43
C ILE A 170 -5.33 -17.03 4.41
N LEU A 171 -5.05 -16.03 3.57
CA LEU A 171 -3.71 -15.44 3.46
C LEU A 171 -3.28 -14.73 4.75
N VAL A 172 -4.20 -14.06 5.44
CA VAL A 172 -3.92 -13.42 6.73
C VAL A 172 -3.56 -14.46 7.78
N ILE A 173 -4.36 -15.53 7.91
CA ILE A 173 -4.09 -16.62 8.85
C ILE A 173 -2.75 -17.28 8.54
N HIS A 174 -2.46 -17.52 7.26
CA HIS A 174 -1.18 -18.07 6.83
C HIS A 174 -0.01 -17.17 7.25
N ALA A 175 -0.05 -15.88 6.90
CA ALA A 175 1.01 -14.92 7.25
C ALA A 175 1.20 -14.77 8.76
N ALA A 176 0.11 -14.75 9.53
CA ALA A 176 0.14 -14.71 10.99
C ALA A 176 0.81 -15.97 11.58
N THR A 177 0.41 -17.14 11.08
CA THR A 177 0.97 -18.44 11.52
C THR A 177 2.47 -18.50 11.25
N MET A 178 2.92 -18.02 10.09
CA MET A 178 4.35 -17.97 9.74
C MET A 178 5.16 -17.03 10.66
N ARG A 179 4.50 -16.09 11.34
CA ARG A 179 5.11 -15.18 12.33
C ARG A 179 4.99 -15.69 13.78
N GLY A 180 4.39 -16.86 13.98
CA GLY A 180 4.17 -17.44 15.31
C GLY A 180 2.93 -16.93 16.04
N GLU A 181 2.09 -16.12 15.37
CA GLU A 181 0.80 -15.70 15.91
C GLU A 181 -0.23 -16.82 15.70
N ARG A 182 -0.92 -17.22 16.76
CA ARG A 182 -1.97 -18.25 16.69
C ARG A 182 -3.35 -17.61 16.72
N VAL A 183 -4.20 -17.99 15.77
CA VAL A 183 -5.64 -17.74 15.87
C VAL A 183 -6.18 -18.57 17.04
N SER A 184 -7.04 -17.97 17.86
CA SER A 184 -7.62 -18.67 19.00
C SER A 184 -8.45 -19.86 18.49
N SER A 185 -8.23 -21.03 19.09
CA SER A 185 -8.92 -22.28 18.73
C SER A 185 -10.29 -22.37 19.38
#